data_AF-A0A1F2ZTC7-F1
#
_entry.id   AF-A0A1F2ZTC7-F1
#
_cell.length_a   1.000
_cell.length_b   1.000
_cell.length_c   1.000
_cell.angle_alpha   90.00
_cell.angle_beta   90.00
_cell.angle_gamma   90.00
#
_symmetry.space_group_name_H-M   'P 1'
#
loop_
_entity.id
_entity.type
_entity.pdbx_description
1 polymer ?
#
loop_
_entity_poly.entity_id
_entity_poly.type
_entity_poly.pdbx_seq_one_letter_code
_entity_poly.pdbx_strand_id
1 'polypeptide(L)'
;MPFLSRRRLAWALLLLSPAMFGVNMLMARYATFVPPNALALGRWFLVAVLLLPFAWPRLVRHRHALTREWPDLVMLGAIGMWICGAWVYIGGRTTPALNIGLIYAASPILVVALGRLLYREKLTAARLAGIALCLAGVAAVFARGRFDNLLSVRFTEGDLWIAAASASCGLYSVLLKLRPSALDPLTRLCAISFAGSLVLLPFAIGEAMLWQGPDFTDWRTWASWLVLAVIPGVGA
;
A
#
# COMPACT_ATOMS: atom_id res chain seq x y z
N MET A 1 -33.45 3.99 -15.52
CA MET A 1 -32.55 5.12 -15.16
C MET A 1 -31.34 4.63 -14.34
N PRO A 2 -30.30 3.99 -14.93
CA PRO A 2 -29.22 3.35 -14.15
C PRO A 2 -27.93 4.18 -13.97
N PHE A 3 -27.85 5.39 -14.54
CA PHE A 3 -26.59 6.16 -14.56
C PHE A 3 -26.27 6.94 -13.27
N LEU A 4 -27.28 7.26 -12.45
CA LEU A 4 -27.09 8.00 -11.20
C LEU A 4 -26.53 7.12 -10.06
N SER A 5 -26.79 5.81 -10.05
CA SER A 5 -26.31 4.90 -9.00
C SER A 5 -24.80 4.64 -9.11
N ARG A 6 -24.27 4.45 -10.33
CA ARG A 6 -22.83 4.27 -10.56
C ARG A 6 -21.99 5.50 -10.19
N ARG A 7 -22.50 6.72 -10.45
CA ARG A 7 -21.79 7.96 -10.08
C ARG A 7 -21.77 8.16 -8.56
N ARG A 8 -22.91 7.95 -7.88
CA ARG A 8 -22.96 8.01 -6.41
C ARG A 8 -22.11 6.92 -5.76
N LEU A 9 -22.10 5.72 -6.34
CA LEU A 9 -21.21 4.64 -5.91
C LEU A 9 -19.74 5.01 -6.12
N ALA A 10 -19.38 5.63 -7.26
CA ALA A 10 -18.01 6.10 -7.50
C ALA A 10 -17.59 7.18 -6.49
N TRP A 11 -18.46 8.15 -6.19
CA TRP A 11 -18.20 9.15 -5.15
C TRP A 11 -18.10 8.55 -3.75
N ALA A 12 -18.98 7.59 -3.42
CA ALA A 12 -18.91 6.87 -2.15
C ALA A 12 -17.61 6.07 -2.04
N LEU A 13 -17.20 5.35 -3.09
CA LEU A 13 -15.93 4.61 -3.13
C LEU A 13 -14.71 5.53 -3.03
N LEU A 14 -14.77 6.72 -3.64
CA LEU A 14 -13.71 7.74 -3.53
C LEU A 14 -13.53 8.28 -2.11
N LEU A 15 -14.60 8.35 -1.31
CA LEU A 15 -14.54 8.77 0.10
C LEU A 15 -14.26 7.61 1.05
N LEU A 16 -14.76 6.41 0.72
CA LEU A 16 -14.63 5.21 1.54
C LEU A 16 -13.22 4.65 1.48
N SER A 17 -12.56 4.69 0.31
CA SER A 17 -11.20 4.16 0.16
C SER A 17 -10.20 4.87 1.10
N PRO A 18 -10.08 6.21 1.16
CA PRO A 18 -9.24 6.89 2.14
C PRO A 18 -9.59 6.56 3.60
N ALA A 19 -10.89 6.40 3.91
CA ALA A 19 -11.32 6.02 5.26
C ALA A 19 -10.86 4.61 5.65
N MET A 20 -10.92 3.65 4.71
CA MET A 20 -10.40 2.29 4.90
C MET A 20 -8.87 2.28 5.04
N PHE A 21 -8.16 3.14 4.32
CA PHE A 21 -6.72 3.36 4.50
C PHE A 21 -6.39 4.04 5.85
N GLY A 22 -7.28 4.86 6.42
CA GLY A 22 -7.11 5.44 7.75
C GLY A 22 -6.99 4.38 8.86
N VAL A 23 -7.72 3.27 8.73
CA VAL A 23 -7.65 2.14 9.67
C VAL A 23 -6.28 1.47 9.66
N ASN A 24 -5.64 1.40 8.50
CA ASN A 24 -4.27 0.89 8.36
C ASN A 24 -3.29 1.71 9.23
N MET A 25 -3.43 3.03 9.22
CA MET A 25 -2.57 3.95 9.95
C MET A 25 -2.83 3.95 11.47
N LEU A 26 -4.08 3.72 11.89
CA LEU A 26 -4.39 3.44 13.29
C LEU A 26 -3.76 2.12 13.76
N MET A 27 -3.89 1.07 12.96
CA MET A 27 -3.35 -0.25 13.30
C MET A 27 -1.82 -0.26 13.34
N ALA A 28 -1.15 0.49 12.46
CA ALA A 28 0.30 0.70 12.53
C ALA A 28 0.76 1.28 13.88
N ARG A 29 -0.09 2.09 14.55
CA ARG A 29 0.20 2.70 15.85
C ARG A 29 -0.27 1.85 17.03
N TYR A 30 -1.33 1.07 16.86
CA TYR A 30 -1.88 0.20 17.90
C TYR A 30 -1.10 -1.12 18.01
N ALA A 31 -0.77 -1.74 16.88
CA ALA A 31 -0.13 -3.04 16.79
C ALA A 31 1.41 -2.95 16.84
N THR A 32 1.96 -2.08 17.70
CA THR A 32 3.41 -1.96 17.89
C THR A 32 4.03 -3.22 18.51
N PHE A 33 3.23 -4.04 19.18
CA PHE A 33 3.63 -5.35 19.69
C PHE A 33 3.89 -6.38 18.56
N VAL A 34 3.42 -6.12 17.33
CA VAL A 34 3.72 -6.96 16.17
C VAL A 34 4.84 -6.31 15.34
N PRO A 35 5.82 -7.10 14.89
CA PRO A 35 6.84 -6.62 13.96
C PRO A 35 6.25 -6.14 12.62
N PRO A 36 6.79 -5.08 11.99
CA PRO A 36 6.26 -4.50 10.75
C PRO A 36 6.11 -5.48 9.59
N ASN A 37 7.11 -6.33 9.35
CA ASN A 37 7.06 -7.29 8.25
C ASN A 37 6.08 -8.42 8.57
N ALA A 38 5.99 -8.85 9.84
CA ALA A 38 5.00 -9.83 10.29
C ALA A 38 3.56 -9.31 10.15
N LEU A 39 3.32 -8.03 10.43
CA LEU A 39 2.01 -7.39 10.27
C LEU A 39 1.58 -7.31 8.79
N ALA A 40 2.51 -6.95 7.91
CA ALA A 40 2.30 -6.95 6.46
C ALA A 40 2.05 -8.37 5.92
N LEU A 41 2.83 -9.36 6.40
CA LEU A 41 2.67 -10.77 6.05
C LEU A 41 1.27 -11.28 6.42
N GLY A 42 0.86 -11.10 7.68
CA GLY A 42 -0.44 -11.56 8.18
C GLY A 42 -1.61 -10.97 7.40
N ARG A 43 -1.55 -9.67 7.08
CA ARG A 43 -2.55 -8.99 6.25
C ARG A 43 -2.67 -9.61 4.86
N TRP A 44 -1.56 -9.67 4.10
CA TRP A 44 -1.61 -10.13 2.71
C TRP A 44 -1.85 -11.63 2.59
N PHE A 45 -1.39 -12.39 3.58
CA PHE A 45 -1.68 -13.81 3.69
C PHE A 45 -3.17 -14.06 3.93
N LEU A 46 -3.80 -13.35 4.88
CA LEU A 46 -5.24 -13.44 5.10
C LEU A 46 -6.05 -12.99 3.89
N VAL A 47 -5.65 -11.91 3.21
CA VAL A 47 -6.29 -11.49 1.95
C VAL A 47 -6.22 -12.60 0.91
N ALA A 48 -5.04 -13.22 0.74
CA ALA A 48 -4.87 -14.34 -0.18
C ALA A 48 -5.76 -15.53 0.21
N VAL A 49 -5.82 -15.92 1.48
CA VAL A 49 -6.66 -17.02 1.97
C VAL A 49 -8.15 -16.73 1.79
N LEU A 50 -8.60 -15.50 2.09
CA LEU A 50 -10.00 -15.09 1.93
C LEU A 50 -10.43 -15.05 0.46
N LEU A 51 -9.54 -14.65 -0.45
CA LEU A 51 -9.80 -14.61 -1.88
C LEU A 51 -9.62 -15.98 -2.55
N LEU A 52 -8.85 -16.88 -1.95
CA LEU A 52 -8.55 -18.21 -2.48
C LEU A 52 -9.79 -19.01 -2.87
N PRO A 53 -10.85 -19.18 -2.05
CA PRO A 53 -12.01 -19.98 -2.44
C PRO A 53 -12.73 -19.43 -3.68
N PHE A 54 -12.70 -18.11 -3.89
CA PHE A 54 -13.31 -17.46 -5.06
C PHE A 54 -12.42 -17.53 -6.30
N ALA A 55 -11.10 -17.43 -6.11
CA ALA A 55 -10.11 -17.44 -7.18
C ALA A 55 -9.67 -18.85 -7.57
N TRP A 56 -9.82 -19.85 -6.70
CA TRP A 56 -9.29 -21.21 -6.84
C TRP A 56 -9.71 -21.91 -8.14
N PRO A 57 -11.01 -21.95 -8.51
CA PRO A 57 -11.41 -22.60 -9.76
C PRO A 57 -10.79 -21.92 -10.99
N ARG A 58 -10.56 -20.61 -10.91
CA ARG A 58 -10.02 -19.80 -12.01
C ARG A 58 -8.51 -19.90 -12.11
N LEU A 59 -7.81 -19.99 -10.97
CA LEU A 59 -6.39 -20.27 -10.85
C LEU A 59 -6.05 -21.62 -11.48
N VAL A 60 -6.83 -22.67 -11.15
CA VAL A 60 -6.64 -24.02 -11.72
C VAL A 60 -6.89 -24.01 -13.23
N ARG A 61 -7.95 -23.32 -13.69
CA ARG A 61 -8.28 -23.19 -15.12
C ARG A 61 -7.22 -22.43 -15.93
N HIS A 62 -6.61 -21.40 -15.35
CA HIS A 62 -5.61 -20.56 -16.00
C HIS A 62 -4.17 -20.84 -15.52
N ARG A 63 -3.90 -22.05 -15.01
CA ARG A 63 -2.60 -22.42 -14.42
C ARG A 63 -1.40 -22.14 -15.34
N HIS A 64 -1.56 -22.32 -16.66
CA HIS A 64 -0.49 -22.06 -17.62
C HIS A 64 -0.19 -20.56 -17.78
N ALA A 65 -1.22 -19.71 -17.72
CA ALA A 65 -1.02 -18.26 -17.68
C ALA A 65 -0.38 -17.85 -16.35
N LEU A 66 -0.84 -18.42 -15.23
CA LEU A 66 -0.26 -18.18 -13.91
C LEU A 66 1.24 -18.49 -13.86
N THR A 67 1.67 -19.66 -14.34
CA THR A 67 3.09 -20.05 -14.34
C THR A 67 3.93 -19.14 -15.22
N ARG A 68 3.37 -18.67 -16.35
CA ARG A 68 4.05 -17.77 -17.28
C ARG A 68 4.20 -16.35 -16.71
N GLU A 69 3.18 -15.88 -16.01
CA GLU A 69 3.14 -14.55 -15.40
C GLU A 69 3.75 -14.52 -13.99
N TRP A 70 4.15 -15.68 -13.44
CA TRP A 70 4.66 -15.80 -12.07
C TRP A 70 5.79 -14.81 -11.71
N PRO A 71 6.81 -14.59 -12.56
CA PRO A 71 7.86 -13.60 -12.25
C PRO A 71 7.30 -12.18 -12.12
N ASP A 72 6.35 -11.79 -12.96
CA ASP A 72 5.70 -10.49 -12.90
C ASP A 72 4.82 -10.37 -11.64
N LEU A 73 4.13 -11.45 -11.25
CA LEU A 73 3.31 -11.50 -10.04
C LEU A 73 4.16 -11.40 -8.77
N VAL A 74 5.34 -12.04 -8.74
CA VAL A 74 6.30 -11.93 -7.64
C VAL A 74 6.91 -10.53 -7.57
N MET A 75 7.28 -9.95 -8.71
CA MET A 75 7.78 -8.58 -8.77
C MET A 75 6.73 -7.56 -8.28
N LEU A 76 5.48 -7.70 -8.74
CA LEU A 76 4.35 -6.89 -8.29
C LEU A 76 4.08 -7.08 -6.79
N GLY A 77 4.17 -8.32 -6.29
CA GLY A 77 4.03 -8.65 -4.88
C GLY A 77 5.14 -8.03 -4.02
N ALA A 78 6.38 -8.08 -4.47
CA ALA A 78 7.52 -7.48 -3.78
C ALA A 78 7.41 -5.95 -3.71
N ILE A 79 7.06 -5.29 -4.82
CA ILE A 79 6.97 -3.83 -4.86
C ILE A 79 5.72 -3.34 -4.09
N GLY A 80 4.56 -3.97 -4.34
CA GLY A 80 3.28 -3.53 -3.79
C GLY A 80 3.00 -4.00 -2.37
N MET A 81 3.31 -5.27 -2.05
CA MET A 81 2.92 -5.86 -0.76
C MET A 81 4.03 -5.77 0.28
N TRP A 82 5.29 -5.90 -0.15
CA TRP A 82 6.44 -5.79 0.73
C TRP A 82 6.95 -4.35 0.87
N ILE A 83 7.45 -3.71 -0.20
CA ILE A 83 8.06 -2.36 -0.09
C ILE A 83 6.99 -1.32 0.28
N CYS A 84 5.88 -1.26 -0.46
CA CYS A 84 4.81 -0.31 -0.14
C CYS A 84 4.05 -0.65 1.16
N GLY A 85 4.10 -1.90 1.63
CA GLY A 85 3.43 -2.32 2.87
C GLY A 85 4.31 -2.18 4.10
N ALA A 86 5.37 -2.97 4.16
CA ALA A 86 6.24 -3.09 5.34
C ALA A 86 7.03 -1.82 5.63
N TRP A 87 7.56 -1.13 4.61
CA TRP A 87 8.38 0.06 4.84
C TRP A 87 7.56 1.23 5.38
N VAL A 88 6.26 1.27 5.09
CA VAL A 88 5.33 2.23 5.69
C VAL A 88 5.19 2.01 7.19
N TYR A 89 5.08 0.75 7.61
CA TYR A 89 5.02 0.41 9.02
C TYR A 89 6.34 0.69 9.74
N ILE A 90 7.49 0.43 9.09
CA ILE A 90 8.82 0.75 9.63
C ILE A 90 8.96 2.27 9.82
N GLY A 91 8.75 3.05 8.75
CA GLY A 91 8.80 4.50 8.80
C GLY A 91 7.78 5.08 9.78
N GLY A 92 6.59 4.47 9.89
CA GLY A 92 5.54 4.87 10.82
C GLY A 92 5.89 4.76 12.30
N ARG A 93 6.87 3.91 12.66
CA ARG A 93 7.36 3.76 14.04
C ARG A 93 8.42 4.79 14.39
N THR A 94 9.18 5.26 13.41
CA THR A 94 10.30 6.19 13.61
C THR A 94 9.98 7.65 13.26
N THR A 95 8.93 7.88 12.47
CA THR A 95 8.58 9.22 11.95
C THR A 95 7.27 9.76 12.55
N PRO A 96 7.18 11.06 12.87
CA PRO A 96 5.94 11.71 13.29
C PRO A 96 4.84 11.64 12.23
N ALA A 97 3.57 11.49 12.62
CA ALA A 97 2.43 11.45 11.69
C ALA A 97 2.38 12.66 10.74
N LEU A 98 2.83 13.82 11.20
CA LEU A 98 2.94 15.06 10.43
C LEU A 98 3.84 14.86 9.19
N ASN A 99 5.06 14.36 9.38
CA ASN A 99 6.01 14.10 8.30
C ASN A 99 5.48 13.05 7.33
N ILE A 100 4.88 11.95 7.82
CA ILE A 100 4.28 10.92 6.96
C ILE A 100 3.21 11.54 6.07
N GLY A 101 2.35 12.40 6.63
CA GLY A 101 1.31 13.08 5.88
C GLY A 101 1.86 14.04 4.83
N LEU A 102 2.92 14.81 5.15
CA LEU A 102 3.61 15.68 4.21
C LEU A 102 4.30 14.90 3.08
N ILE A 103 4.92 13.76 3.39
CA ILE A 103 5.54 12.91 2.37
C ILE A 103 4.45 12.26 1.51
N TYR A 104 3.34 11.81 2.10
CA TYR A 104 2.24 11.22 1.34
C TYR A 104 1.59 12.24 0.39
N ALA A 105 1.49 13.48 0.83
CA ALA A 105 1.08 14.58 -0.02
C ALA A 105 2.02 14.87 -1.19
N ALA A 106 3.32 14.66 -0.99
CA ALA A 106 4.33 14.76 -2.03
C ALA A 106 4.41 13.50 -2.92
N SER A 107 3.75 12.39 -2.55
CA SER A 107 3.75 11.15 -3.35
C SER A 107 3.41 11.35 -4.82
N PRO A 108 2.38 12.14 -5.21
CA PRO A 108 2.06 12.34 -6.62
C PRO A 108 3.25 12.90 -7.41
N ILE A 109 4.09 13.73 -6.79
CA ILE A 109 5.32 14.26 -7.40
C ILE A 109 6.32 13.15 -7.61
N LEU A 110 6.55 12.32 -6.59
CA LEU A 110 7.45 11.17 -6.67
C LEU A 110 6.99 10.18 -7.75
N VAL A 111 5.70 9.85 -7.78
CA VAL A 111 5.10 8.98 -8.79
C VAL A 111 5.26 9.55 -10.20
N VAL A 112 5.01 10.85 -10.38
CA VAL A 112 5.14 11.51 -11.68
C VAL A 112 6.60 11.63 -12.11
N ALA A 113 7.53 11.91 -11.19
CA ALA A 113 8.96 11.96 -11.46
C ALA A 113 9.50 10.59 -11.88
N LEU A 114 9.09 9.52 -11.18
CA LEU A 114 9.43 8.14 -11.54
C LEU A 114 8.78 7.74 -12.87
N GLY A 115 7.52 8.11 -13.10
CA GLY A 115 6.85 7.91 -14.38
C GLY A 115 7.59 8.60 -15.53
N ARG A 116 8.09 9.82 -15.34
CA ARG A 116 8.93 10.49 -16.34
C ARG A 116 10.28 9.77 -16.52
N LEU A 117 10.92 9.33 -15.45
CA LEU A 117 12.23 8.70 -15.50
C LEU A 117 12.18 7.33 -16.18
N LEU A 118 11.20 6.48 -15.83
CA LEU A 118 11.04 5.15 -16.42
C LEU A 118 10.39 5.19 -17.81
N TYR A 119 9.45 6.10 -18.05
CA TYR A 119 8.60 6.08 -19.25
C TYR A 119 8.82 7.24 -20.23
N ARG A 120 9.68 8.22 -19.90
CA ARG A 120 9.87 9.46 -20.67
C ARG A 120 8.54 10.18 -21.01
N GLU A 121 7.50 9.98 -20.20
CA GLU A 121 6.20 10.61 -20.41
C GLU A 121 6.33 12.13 -20.38
N LYS A 122 5.73 12.82 -21.35
CA LYS A 122 5.70 14.28 -21.40
C LYS A 122 4.81 14.81 -20.27
N LEU A 123 5.39 15.60 -19.37
CA LEU A 123 4.67 16.34 -18.34
C LEU A 123 3.73 17.36 -19.00
N THR A 124 2.42 17.15 -18.88
CA THR A 124 1.43 18.14 -19.29
C THR A 124 1.23 19.21 -18.21
N ALA A 125 0.93 20.45 -18.60
CA ALA A 125 0.69 21.55 -17.67
C ALA A 125 -0.42 21.23 -16.64
N ALA A 126 -1.43 20.44 -17.03
CA ALA A 126 -2.50 19.98 -16.14
C ALA A 126 -2.00 19.09 -14.99
N ARG A 127 -1.01 18.21 -15.23
CA ARG A 127 -0.39 17.40 -14.16
C ARG A 127 0.41 18.26 -13.20
N LEU A 128 1.11 19.27 -13.72
CA LEU A 128 1.88 20.21 -12.91
C LEU A 128 0.97 21.07 -12.02
N ALA A 129 -0.17 21.53 -12.56
CA ALA A 129 -1.18 22.25 -11.80
C ALA A 129 -1.83 21.37 -10.71
N GLY A 130 -2.13 20.10 -11.01
CA GLY A 130 -2.66 19.15 -10.02
C GLY A 130 -1.68 18.86 -8.88
N ILE A 131 -0.38 18.75 -9.20
CA ILE A 131 0.71 18.65 -8.21
C ILE A 131 0.74 19.90 -7.31
N ALA A 132 0.75 21.09 -7.91
CA ALA A 132 0.80 22.35 -7.17
C ALA A 132 -0.42 22.50 -6.25
N LEU A 133 -1.61 22.10 -6.72
CA LEU A 133 -2.84 22.12 -5.93
C LEU A 133 -2.82 21.09 -4.79
N CYS A 134 -2.29 19.89 -5.00
CA CYS A 134 -2.08 18.90 -3.94
C CYS A 134 -1.13 19.43 -2.86
N LEU A 135 0.02 19.98 -3.26
CA LEU A 135 0.97 20.60 -2.33
C LEU A 135 0.33 21.74 -1.54
N ALA A 136 -0.44 22.61 -2.20
CA ALA A 136 -1.12 23.73 -1.57
C ALA A 136 -2.19 23.26 -0.56
N GLY A 137 -3.01 22.27 -0.93
CA GLY A 137 -4.05 21.72 -0.03
C GLY A 137 -3.44 21.06 1.21
N VAL A 138 -2.31 20.39 1.05
CA VAL A 138 -1.58 19.75 2.14
C VAL A 138 -0.93 20.78 3.04
N ALA A 139 -0.25 21.77 2.46
CA ALA A 139 0.32 22.88 3.21
C ALA A 139 -0.77 23.60 4.02
N ALA A 140 -1.98 23.79 3.46
CA ALA A 140 -3.11 24.38 4.16
C ALA A 140 -3.62 23.51 5.33
N VAL A 141 -3.75 22.19 5.14
CA VAL A 141 -4.18 21.25 6.19
C VAL A 141 -3.15 21.19 7.33
N PHE A 142 -1.86 21.15 7.01
CA PHE A 142 -0.79 21.01 8.00
C PHE A 142 -0.37 22.30 8.66
N ALA A 143 -0.49 23.44 7.97
CA ALA A 143 -0.30 24.73 8.59
C ALA A 143 -1.26 24.90 9.79
N ARG A 144 -2.48 24.34 9.77
CA ARG A 144 -3.51 24.55 10.81
C ARG A 144 -3.57 26.04 11.28
N GLY A 145 -3.29 26.98 10.38
CA GLY A 145 -3.21 28.42 10.68
C GLY A 145 -1.91 28.95 11.30
N ARG A 146 -0.88 28.12 11.55
CA ARG A 146 0.45 28.51 12.08
C ARG A 146 1.59 27.92 11.26
N PHE A 147 2.31 28.78 10.54
CA PHE A 147 3.47 28.41 9.71
C PHE A 147 4.65 27.81 10.51
N ASP A 148 4.73 28.04 11.83
CA ASP A 148 5.77 27.47 12.70
C ASP A 148 5.76 25.93 12.75
N ASN A 149 4.60 25.31 12.50
CA ASN A 149 4.48 23.85 12.41
C ASN A 149 5.18 23.26 11.17
N LEU A 150 5.34 24.05 10.10
CA LEU A 150 6.05 23.64 8.90
C LEU A 150 7.57 23.81 9.05
N LEU A 151 8.01 24.80 9.84
CA LEU A 151 9.42 25.09 10.10
C LEU A 151 10.04 24.18 11.18
N SER A 152 9.22 23.56 12.03
CA SER A 152 9.65 22.62 13.08
C SER A 152 9.76 21.17 12.62
N VAL A 153 9.54 20.90 11.32
CA VAL A 153 9.68 19.57 10.72
C VAL A 153 11.14 19.12 10.81
N ARG A 154 11.41 18.12 11.65
CA ARG A 154 12.70 17.44 11.71
C ARG A 154 12.67 16.19 10.84
N PHE A 155 13.56 16.13 9.86
CA PHE A 155 13.70 14.94 9.03
C PHE A 155 14.30 13.80 9.85
N THR A 156 13.68 12.64 9.79
CA THR A 156 14.10 11.41 10.49
C THR A 156 14.36 10.31 9.47
N GLU A 157 15.12 9.26 9.83
CA GLU A 157 15.39 8.12 8.94
C GLU A 157 14.12 7.48 8.38
N GLY A 158 13.02 7.48 9.16
CA GLY A 158 11.71 7.01 8.72
C GLY A 158 11.13 7.76 7.52
N ASP A 159 11.53 9.01 7.29
CA ASP A 159 11.03 9.82 6.17
C ASP A 159 11.50 9.24 4.84
N LEU A 160 12.72 8.71 4.81
CA LEU A 160 13.26 8.04 3.63
C LEU A 160 12.53 6.73 3.34
N TRP A 161 12.19 5.96 4.39
CA TRP A 161 11.38 4.75 4.27
C TRP A 161 9.99 5.03 3.69
N ILE A 162 9.32 6.09 4.18
CA ILE A 162 8.00 6.50 3.68
C ILE A 162 8.10 7.03 2.24
N ALA A 163 9.12 7.83 1.92
CA ALA A 163 9.31 8.35 0.57
C ALA A 163 9.54 7.21 -0.44
N ALA A 164 10.37 6.23 -0.08
CA ALA A 164 10.61 5.06 -0.90
C ALA A 164 9.36 4.17 -1.02
N ALA A 165 8.58 4.01 0.05
CA ALA A 165 7.30 3.31 0.00
C ALA A 165 6.30 4.01 -0.96
N SER A 166 6.15 5.33 -0.88
CA SER A 166 5.32 6.11 -1.80
C SER A 166 5.77 5.99 -3.25
N ALA A 167 7.07 6.06 -3.48
CA ALA A 167 7.68 5.82 -4.80
C ALA A 167 7.34 4.42 -5.33
N SER A 168 7.46 3.39 -4.48
CA SER A 168 7.13 2.01 -4.84
C SER A 168 5.63 1.82 -5.14
N CYS A 169 4.75 2.53 -4.45
CA CYS A 169 3.30 2.51 -4.72
C CYS A 169 2.97 3.06 -6.12
N GLY A 170 3.63 4.15 -6.49
CA GLY A 170 3.55 4.70 -7.86
C GLY A 170 4.07 3.71 -8.90
N LEU A 171 5.23 3.12 -8.63
CA LEU A 171 5.83 2.12 -9.51
C LEU A 171 4.91 0.90 -9.68
N TYR A 172 4.36 0.37 -8.58
CA TYR A 172 3.39 -0.74 -8.60
C TYR A 172 2.18 -0.41 -9.47
N SER A 173 1.55 0.75 -9.26
CA SER A 173 0.37 1.17 -10.03
C SER A 173 0.65 1.25 -11.53
N VAL A 174 1.84 1.73 -11.89
CA VAL A 174 2.30 1.81 -13.28
C VAL A 174 2.57 0.42 -13.84
N LEU A 175 3.35 -0.42 -13.15
CA LEU A 175 3.65 -1.81 -13.57
C LEU A 175 2.37 -2.64 -13.74
N LEU A 176 1.40 -2.47 -12.84
CA LEU A 176 0.11 -3.18 -12.89
C LEU A 176 -0.64 -2.90 -14.20
N LYS A 177 -0.56 -1.65 -14.69
CA LYS A 177 -1.18 -1.21 -15.96
C LYS A 177 -0.41 -1.68 -17.19
N LEU A 178 0.92 -1.77 -17.08
CA LEU A 178 1.81 -2.11 -18.19
C LEU A 178 1.94 -3.60 -18.45
N ARG A 179 1.69 -4.42 -17.44
CA ARG A 179 1.65 -5.87 -17.53
C ARG A 179 0.19 -6.32 -17.50
N PRO A 180 -0.58 -6.18 -18.59
CA PRO A 180 -1.92 -6.75 -18.63
C PRO A 180 -1.81 -8.27 -18.45
N SER A 181 -2.64 -8.82 -17.58
CA SER A 181 -2.67 -10.23 -17.24
C SER A 181 -3.85 -10.89 -17.94
N ALA A 182 -3.72 -12.16 -18.29
CA ALA A 182 -4.84 -12.98 -18.74
C ALA A 182 -5.83 -13.32 -17.59
N LEU A 183 -5.47 -13.02 -16.35
CA LEU A 183 -6.28 -13.27 -15.15
C LEU A 183 -7.26 -12.12 -14.88
N ASP A 184 -8.47 -12.47 -14.43
CA ASP A 184 -9.41 -11.49 -13.88
C ASP A 184 -8.79 -10.68 -12.74
N PRO A 185 -9.20 -9.43 -12.50
CA PRO A 185 -8.62 -8.56 -11.46
C PRO A 185 -8.56 -9.20 -10.06
N LEU A 186 -9.61 -9.93 -9.67
CA LEU A 186 -9.66 -10.61 -8.37
C LEU A 186 -8.67 -11.77 -8.28
N THR A 187 -8.58 -12.58 -9.34
CA THR A 187 -7.62 -13.70 -9.41
C THR A 187 -6.18 -13.19 -9.44
N ARG A 188 -5.94 -12.08 -10.15
CA ARG A 188 -4.65 -11.41 -10.20
C ARG A 188 -4.26 -10.84 -8.84
N LEU A 189 -5.19 -10.18 -8.14
CA LEU A 189 -4.96 -9.66 -6.78
C LEU A 189 -4.65 -10.80 -5.79
N CYS A 190 -5.39 -11.90 -5.85
CA CYS A 190 -5.12 -13.09 -5.03
C CYS A 190 -3.70 -13.63 -5.29
N ALA A 191 -3.30 -13.74 -6.56
CA ALA A 191 -1.98 -14.24 -6.93
C ALA A 191 -0.85 -13.28 -6.50
N ILE A 192 -1.02 -11.97 -6.68
CA ILE A 192 -0.06 -10.94 -6.23
C ILE A 192 0.04 -10.93 -4.70
N SER A 193 -1.08 -11.03 -3.98
CA SER A 193 -1.10 -11.05 -2.51
C SER A 193 -0.41 -12.30 -1.97
N PHE A 194 -0.63 -13.45 -2.60
CA PHE A 194 0.06 -14.69 -2.27
C PHE A 194 1.56 -14.61 -2.56
N ALA A 195 1.95 -14.16 -3.77
CA ALA A 195 3.35 -13.99 -4.13
C ALA A 195 4.05 -12.97 -3.23
N GLY A 196 3.39 -11.87 -2.88
CA GLY A 196 3.88 -10.88 -1.92
C GLY A 196 4.07 -11.46 -0.53
N SER A 197 3.15 -12.32 -0.08
CA SER A 197 3.28 -13.04 1.20
C SER A 197 4.48 -13.98 1.20
N LEU A 198 4.73 -14.69 0.10
CA LEU A 198 5.93 -15.53 -0.06
C LEU A 198 7.22 -14.72 0.00
N VAL A 199 7.24 -13.53 -0.61
CA VAL A 199 8.39 -12.60 -0.55
C VAL A 199 8.59 -12.07 0.88
N LEU A 200 7.50 -11.72 1.57
CA LEU A 200 7.52 -11.23 2.95
C LEU A 200 8.00 -12.29 3.96
N LEU A 201 7.79 -13.57 3.67
CA LEU A 201 8.05 -14.69 4.57
C LEU A 201 9.51 -14.76 5.08
N PRO A 202 10.55 -14.74 4.23
CA PRO A 202 11.94 -14.71 4.69
C PRO A 202 12.29 -13.44 5.48
N PHE A 203 11.70 -12.28 5.14
CA PHE A 203 11.93 -11.04 5.88
C PHE A 203 11.27 -11.06 7.26
N ALA A 204 10.05 -11.61 7.36
CA ALA A 204 9.37 -11.79 8.64
C ALA A 204 10.10 -12.80 9.53
N ILE A 205 10.65 -13.89 8.96
CA ILE A 205 11.51 -14.83 9.69
C ILE A 205 12.80 -14.15 10.17
N GLY A 206 13.46 -13.39 9.29
CA GLY A 206 14.66 -12.62 9.65
C GLY A 206 14.39 -11.62 10.78
N GLU A 207 13.25 -10.92 10.72
CA GLU A 207 12.81 -10.00 11.77
C GLU A 207 12.51 -10.73 13.09
N ALA A 208 11.87 -11.91 13.03
CA ALA A 208 11.59 -12.75 14.19
C ALA A 208 12.87 -13.31 14.84
N MET A 209 13.89 -13.63 14.04
CA MET A 209 15.17 -14.16 14.51
C MET A 209 16.09 -13.08 15.09
N LEU A 210 16.09 -11.87 14.52
CA LEU A 210 17.00 -10.78 14.90
C LEU A 210 16.44 -9.91 16.04
N TRP A 211 15.11 -9.77 16.13
CA TRP A 211 14.46 -8.88 17.08
C TRP A 211 13.53 -9.67 18.00
N GLN A 212 12.24 -9.76 17.65
CA GLN A 212 11.23 -10.54 18.35
C GLN A 212 10.19 -10.98 17.32
N GLY A 213 9.80 -12.26 17.35
CA GLY A 213 8.70 -12.75 16.52
C GLY A 213 7.34 -12.26 17.03
N PRO A 214 6.30 -12.26 16.17
CA PRO A 214 4.95 -12.02 16.64
C PRO A 214 4.55 -13.04 17.72
N ASP A 215 4.00 -12.56 18.84
CA ASP A 215 3.42 -13.45 19.84
C ASP A 215 2.08 -13.98 19.33
N PHE A 216 2.08 -15.24 18.91
CA PHE A 216 0.91 -15.95 18.40
C PHE A 216 -0.07 -16.37 19.52
N THR A 217 0.36 -16.27 20.77
CA THR A 217 -0.43 -16.61 21.96
C THR A 217 -1.42 -15.49 22.31
N ASP A 218 -1.13 -14.25 21.90
CA ASP A 218 -2.01 -13.11 22.14
C ASP A 218 -3.10 -13.01 21.05
N TRP A 219 -4.36 -13.00 21.47
CA TRP A 219 -5.52 -12.84 20.58
C TRP A 219 -5.49 -11.50 19.82
N ARG A 220 -4.80 -10.49 20.37
CA ARG A 220 -4.66 -9.16 19.76
C ARG A 220 -3.89 -9.22 18.44
N THR A 221 -2.95 -10.16 18.29
CA THR A 221 -2.19 -10.36 17.05
C THR A 221 -3.13 -10.82 15.92
N TRP A 222 -3.97 -11.82 16.21
CA TRP A 222 -4.98 -12.32 15.28
C TRP A 222 -6.04 -11.27 14.93
N ALA A 223 -6.53 -10.54 15.93
CA ALA A 223 -7.50 -9.46 15.73
C ALA A 223 -6.94 -8.35 14.83
N SER A 224 -5.68 -7.96 15.03
CA SER A 224 -5.01 -6.94 14.22
C SER A 224 -4.89 -7.39 12.76
N TRP A 225 -4.51 -8.65 12.53
CA TRP A 225 -4.41 -9.22 11.18
C TRP A 225 -5.77 -9.33 10.49
N LEU A 226 -6.80 -9.77 11.20
CA LEU A 226 -8.17 -9.84 10.68
C LEU A 226 -8.70 -8.45 10.30
N VAL A 227 -8.54 -7.45 11.17
CA VAL A 227 -9.00 -6.09 10.89
C VAL A 227 -8.27 -5.51 9.68
N LEU A 228 -6.95 -5.71 9.60
CA LEU A 228 -6.13 -5.25 8.47
C LEU A 228 -6.44 -5.97 7.15
N ALA A 229 -6.82 -7.24 7.21
CA ALA A 229 -7.18 -8.02 6.03
C ALA A 229 -8.58 -7.65 5.52
N VAL A 230 -9.54 -7.45 6.41
CA VAL A 230 -10.94 -7.18 6.03
C VAL A 230 -11.15 -5.72 5.64
N ILE A 231 -10.63 -4.77 6.43
CA ILE A 231 -10.94 -3.35 6.19
C ILE A 231 -10.03 -2.78 5.08
N PRO A 232 -8.69 -2.67 5.27
CA PRO A 232 -7.80 -2.26 4.19
C PRO A 232 -7.76 -3.19 2.98
N GLY A 233 -7.95 -4.51 3.15
CA GLY A 233 -7.85 -5.47 2.05
C GLY A 233 -9.03 -5.42 1.07
N VAL A 234 -10.22 -5.01 1.54
CA VAL A 234 -11.38 -4.76 0.64
C VAL A 234 -11.26 -3.41 -0.08
N GLY A 235 -10.49 -2.47 0.47
CA GLY A 235 -10.25 -1.16 -0.14
C GLY A 235 -9.08 -1.08 -1.14
N ALA A 236 -8.30 -2.15 -1.29
CA ALA A 236 -7.11 -2.25 -2.15
C ALA A 236 -7.44 -2.85 -3.51
#